data_AF-A0A524J8Y5-F1
#
_entry.id   AF-A0A524J8Y5-F1
#
_cell.length_a   1.000
_cell.length_b   1.000
_cell.length_c   1.000
_cell.angle_alpha   90.00
_cell.angle_beta   90.00
_cell.angle_gamma   90.00
#
_symmetry.space_group_name_H-M   'P 1'
#
loop_
_entity.id
_entity.type
_entity.pdbx_description
1 polymer ?
#
loop_
_entity_poly.entity_id
_entity_poly.type
_entity_poly.pdbx_seq_one_letter_code
_entity_poly.pdbx_strand_id
1 'polypeptide(L)'
;QIYARIKTTKVNGWITMCGCGEPGNGMFFRAACAQIFPGPINVPQEAMYWTTSGDGAGHTLSGKHDYVIHFPPGGLPPNNAFWSLTMGDAQNRFVPNLLNRYCVSDRSGLVPNADGSVDIYLQNTAPAGHEANWLPAPAGNFILWLRVYMPGAAILNGEYKVPPIVEVS
;
A
#
# COMPACT_ATOMS: atom_id res chain seq x y z
N GLN A 1 22.35 -5.46 18.08
CA GLN A 1 23.25 -4.66 17.21
C GLN A 1 22.93 -4.77 15.71
N ILE A 2 22.38 -5.89 15.18
CA ILE A 2 22.00 -6.01 13.75
C ILE A 2 20.68 -5.30 13.41
N TYR A 3 19.67 -5.39 14.29
CA TYR A 3 18.37 -4.73 14.12
C TYR A 3 18.43 -3.20 14.03
N ALA A 4 19.45 -2.57 14.62
CA ALA A 4 19.61 -1.10 14.64
C ALA A 4 19.88 -0.47 13.26
N ARG A 5 20.20 -1.29 12.25
CA ARG A 5 20.42 -0.85 10.86
C ARG A 5 19.17 -0.93 9.98
N ILE A 6 18.11 -1.59 10.46
CA ILE A 6 16.86 -1.71 9.71
C ILE A 6 16.04 -0.44 9.97
N LYS A 7 15.93 0.40 8.94
CA LYS A 7 15.12 1.62 9.00
C LYS A 7 13.69 1.29 8.60
N THR A 8 12.89 0.91 9.59
CA THR A 8 11.43 0.83 9.47
C THR A 8 10.85 2.20 9.77
N THR A 9 9.96 2.69 8.91
CA THR A 9 9.27 3.97 9.10
C THR A 9 7.76 3.73 9.09
N LYS A 10 7.05 4.37 10.02
CA LYS A 10 5.59 4.38 10.08
C LYS A 10 5.07 5.79 9.89
N VAL A 11 4.31 6.03 8.83
CA VAL A 11 3.70 7.33 8.49
C VAL A 11 2.28 7.07 8.01
N ASN A 12 1.30 7.81 8.54
CA ASN A 12 -0.11 7.71 8.13
C ASN A 12 -0.69 6.28 8.21
N GLY A 13 -0.27 5.49 9.21
CA GLY A 13 -0.66 4.09 9.37
C GLY A 13 0.20 3.10 8.56
N TRP A 14 0.86 3.55 7.49
CA TRP A 14 1.68 2.72 6.61
C TRP A 14 3.07 2.45 7.18
N ILE A 15 3.50 1.20 7.06
CA ILE A 15 4.85 0.75 7.41
C ILE A 15 5.64 0.50 6.13
N THR A 16 6.84 1.06 6.04
CA THR A 16 7.81 0.79 4.97
C THR A 16 9.19 0.49 5.54
N MET A 17 10.01 -0.20 4.76
CA MET A 17 11.37 -0.60 5.11
C MET A 17 12.27 -0.40 3.89
N CYS A 18 13.41 0.25 4.10
CA CYS A 18 14.38 0.55 3.05
C CYS A 18 15.76 -0.08 3.35
N GLY A 19 16.48 -0.49 2.32
CA GLY A 19 17.87 -0.99 2.41
C GLY A 19 18.04 -2.49 2.70
N CYS A 20 16.96 -3.24 2.87
CA CYS A 20 17.05 -4.69 3.12
C CYS A 20 17.44 -5.52 1.89
N GLY A 21 17.18 -5.02 0.67
CA GLY A 21 17.49 -5.72 -0.57
C GLY A 21 18.89 -5.50 -1.12
N GLU A 22 19.73 -4.72 -0.44
CA GLU A 22 21.09 -4.44 -0.90
C GLU A 22 21.93 -5.73 -1.00
N PRO A 23 22.56 -6.04 -2.16
CA PRO A 23 23.35 -7.25 -2.34
C PRO A 23 24.51 -7.39 -1.34
N GLY A 24 25.08 -6.25 -0.91
CA GLY A 24 26.18 -6.19 0.07
C GLY A 24 25.78 -6.56 1.50
N ASN A 25 24.50 -6.78 1.79
CA ASN A 25 24.04 -7.17 3.12
C ASN A 25 24.55 -8.57 3.51
N GLY A 26 24.97 -8.73 4.78
CA GLY A 26 25.36 -10.05 5.31
C GLY A 26 24.15 -10.97 5.56
N MET A 27 24.39 -12.29 5.67
CA MET A 27 23.34 -13.29 5.89
C MET A 27 22.46 -13.00 7.11
N PHE A 28 23.05 -12.59 8.24
CA PHE A 28 22.29 -12.27 9.45
C PHE A 28 21.42 -11.01 9.30
N PHE A 29 21.86 -10.02 8.51
CA PHE A 29 21.04 -8.84 8.24
C PHE A 29 19.85 -9.20 7.36
N ARG A 30 20.07 -10.00 6.31
CA ARG A 30 18.97 -10.53 5.47
C ARG A 30 17.98 -11.36 6.28
N ALA A 31 18.46 -12.21 7.19
CA ALA A 31 17.61 -12.99 8.08
C ALA A 31 16.76 -12.09 9.01
N ALA A 32 17.36 -11.05 9.59
CA ALA A 32 16.64 -10.07 10.41
C ALA A 32 15.57 -9.32 9.60
N CYS A 33 15.89 -8.89 8.37
CA CYS A 33 14.92 -8.25 7.47
C CYS A 33 13.73 -9.18 7.15
N ALA A 34 13.98 -10.45 6.85
CA ALA A 34 12.94 -11.43 6.54
C ALA A 34 12.03 -11.73 7.75
N GLN A 35 12.54 -11.60 8.98
CA GLN A 35 11.73 -11.73 10.20
C GLN A 35 10.85 -10.51 10.47
N ILE A 36 11.32 -9.31 10.12
CA ILE A 36 10.62 -8.05 10.42
C ILE A 36 9.57 -7.73 9.36
N PHE A 37 9.86 -8.03 8.10
CA PHE A 37 9.01 -7.65 6.98
C PHE A 37 8.60 -8.89 6.19
N PRO A 38 7.35 -9.35 6.35
CA PRO A 38 6.85 -10.56 5.69
C PRO A 38 6.59 -10.37 4.18
N GLY A 39 7.04 -9.26 3.60
CA GLY A 39 6.83 -8.89 2.20
C GLY A 39 8.07 -9.07 1.33
N PRO A 40 7.95 -8.77 0.03
CA PRO A 40 9.08 -8.81 -0.90
C PRO A 40 10.14 -7.79 -0.48
N ILE A 41 11.40 -8.10 -0.76
CA ILE A 41 12.55 -7.25 -0.46
C ILE A 41 13.36 -7.08 -1.74
N ASN A 42 13.45 -5.84 -2.23
CA ASN A 42 14.26 -5.46 -3.39
C ASN A 42 15.20 -4.31 -3.00
N VAL A 43 16.18 -4.02 -3.85
CA VAL A 43 16.84 -2.70 -3.80
C VAL A 43 15.80 -1.61 -4.10
N PRO A 44 15.86 -0.45 -3.43
CA PRO A 44 14.83 0.60 -3.57
C PRO A 44 14.57 1.05 -5.00
N GLN A 45 15.61 1.04 -5.85
CA GLN A 45 15.53 1.45 -7.26
C GLN A 45 14.65 0.51 -8.09
N GLU A 46 14.51 -0.75 -7.69
CA GLU A 46 13.70 -1.74 -8.40
C GLU A 46 12.25 -1.75 -7.89
N ALA A 47 12.07 -1.78 -6.57
CA ALA A 47 10.74 -1.66 -5.99
C ALA A 47 10.76 -1.21 -4.52
N MET A 48 9.73 -0.45 -4.16
CA MET A 48 9.45 -0.05 -2.78
C MET A 48 8.05 -0.51 -2.37
N TYR A 49 7.92 -0.83 -1.08
CA TYR A 49 6.72 -1.46 -0.52
C TYR A 49 6.25 -0.73 0.73
N TRP A 50 4.94 -0.58 0.86
CA TRP A 50 4.27 -0.16 2.09
C TRP A 50 3.20 -1.18 2.42
N THR A 51 3.01 -1.47 3.71
CA THR A 51 1.92 -2.31 4.18
C THR A 51 1.22 -1.67 5.37
N THR A 52 -0.07 -1.95 5.51
CA THR A 52 -0.85 -1.57 6.68
C THR A 52 -1.98 -2.58 6.94
N SER A 53 -2.28 -2.77 8.22
CA SER A 53 -3.49 -3.44 8.72
C SER A 53 -4.38 -2.48 9.53
N GLY A 54 -4.06 -1.18 9.51
CA GLY A 54 -4.78 -0.15 10.25
C GLY A 54 -4.99 1.12 9.44
N ASP A 55 -6.00 1.89 9.85
CA ASP A 55 -6.32 3.19 9.27
C ASP A 55 -5.36 4.29 9.76
N GLY A 56 -5.58 5.54 9.34
CA GLY A 56 -4.79 6.69 9.77
C GLY A 56 -4.95 7.05 11.25
N ALA A 57 -6.04 6.62 11.90
CA ALA A 57 -6.31 6.80 13.32
C ALA A 57 -5.73 5.67 14.20
N GLY A 58 -5.30 4.56 13.59
CA GLY A 58 -4.74 3.40 14.25
C GLY A 58 -5.75 2.28 14.54
N HIS A 59 -6.99 2.38 14.05
CA HIS A 59 -7.96 1.28 14.14
C HIS A 59 -7.63 0.17 13.15
N THR A 60 -8.01 -1.07 13.48
CA THR A 60 -7.80 -2.21 12.57
C THR A 60 -8.73 -2.12 11.38
N LEU A 61 -8.18 -2.27 10.17
CA LEU A 61 -8.96 -2.29 8.94
C LEU A 61 -9.87 -3.52 8.90
N SER A 62 -11.16 -3.27 8.67
CA SER A 62 -12.20 -4.29 8.63
C SER A 62 -13.30 -3.89 7.65
N GLY A 63 -13.72 -4.77 6.75
CA GLY A 63 -14.77 -4.44 5.76
C GLY A 63 -16.19 -4.35 6.34
N LYS A 64 -16.30 -4.28 7.67
CA LYS A 64 -17.51 -3.78 8.36
C LYS A 64 -17.68 -2.27 8.23
N HIS A 65 -16.61 -1.58 7.86
CA HIS A 65 -16.57 -0.14 7.66
C HIS A 65 -16.11 0.14 6.23
N ASP A 66 -16.49 1.30 5.75
CA ASP A 66 -16.09 1.80 4.44
C ASP A 66 -14.91 2.76 4.62
N TYR A 67 -13.91 2.71 3.73
CA TYR A 67 -12.75 3.59 3.81
C TYR A 67 -12.39 4.19 2.46
N VAL A 68 -11.69 5.32 2.49
CA VAL A 68 -11.12 5.99 1.33
C VAL A 68 -9.64 6.29 1.55
N ILE A 69 -8.85 6.16 0.49
CA ILE A 69 -7.53 6.77 0.37
C ILE A 69 -7.63 7.92 -0.62
N HIS A 70 -7.47 9.15 -0.13
CA HIS A 70 -7.48 10.34 -0.97
C HIS A 70 -6.05 10.71 -1.39
N PHE A 71 -5.74 10.54 -2.68
CA PHE A 71 -4.49 11.05 -3.25
C PHE A 71 -4.72 12.46 -3.79
N PRO A 72 -4.00 13.48 -3.29
CA PRO A 72 -4.15 14.84 -3.82
C PRO A 72 -3.73 14.89 -5.30
N PRO A 73 -4.04 15.99 -6.02
CA PRO A 73 -3.63 16.13 -7.42
C PRO A 73 -2.12 15.94 -7.60
N GLY A 74 -1.72 15.04 -8.51
CA GLY A 74 -0.31 14.65 -8.69
C GLY A 74 0.30 13.84 -7.53
N GLY A 75 -0.50 13.41 -6.57
CA GLY A 75 -0.07 12.69 -5.36
C GLY A 75 -0.04 11.17 -5.48
N LEU A 76 -0.45 10.60 -6.63
CA LEU A 76 -0.28 9.17 -6.91
C LEU A 76 1.21 8.77 -6.84
N PRO A 77 1.53 7.49 -6.55
CA PRO A 77 2.92 7.06 -6.36
C PRO A 77 3.80 7.33 -7.60
N PRO A 78 4.84 8.19 -7.49
CA PRO A 78 5.69 8.51 -8.62
C PRO A 78 6.55 7.29 -8.99
N ASN A 79 6.56 6.93 -10.26
CA ASN A 79 7.22 5.72 -10.74
C ASN A 79 7.61 5.84 -12.22
N ASN A 80 8.51 4.96 -12.67
CA ASN A 80 8.93 4.82 -14.06
C ASN A 80 8.46 3.47 -14.66
N ALA A 81 7.53 2.76 -14.02
CA ALA A 81 7.00 1.49 -14.52
C ALA A 81 5.51 1.33 -14.18
N PHE A 82 5.18 1.02 -12.93
CA PHE A 82 3.81 1.03 -12.41
C PHE A 82 3.78 1.00 -10.88
N TRP A 83 2.60 1.24 -10.31
CA TRP A 83 2.30 0.91 -8.92
C TRP A 83 1.06 0.04 -8.80
N SER A 84 0.91 -0.66 -7.68
CA SER A 84 -0.30 -1.42 -7.36
C SER A 84 -0.63 -1.31 -5.88
N LEU A 85 -1.91 -1.09 -5.57
CA LEU A 85 -2.48 -1.28 -4.24
C LEU A 85 -3.24 -2.60 -4.23
N THR A 86 -2.76 -3.56 -3.45
CA THR A 86 -3.31 -4.91 -3.38
C THR A 86 -3.92 -5.16 -2.00
N MET A 87 -5.03 -5.89 -1.98
CA MET A 87 -5.71 -6.29 -0.75
C MET A 87 -5.63 -7.79 -0.52
N GLY A 88 -5.46 -8.17 0.75
CA GLY A 88 -5.66 -9.53 1.23
C GLY A 88 -6.42 -9.52 2.55
N ASP A 89 -6.88 -10.69 2.98
CA ASP A 89 -7.39 -10.87 4.34
C ASP A 89 -6.29 -10.69 5.40
N ALA A 90 -6.65 -10.81 6.67
CA ALA A 90 -5.70 -10.76 7.79
C ALA A 90 -4.56 -11.81 7.73
N GLN A 91 -4.66 -12.82 6.86
CA GLN A 91 -3.64 -13.84 6.61
C GLN A 91 -2.90 -13.60 5.27
N ASN A 92 -3.06 -12.41 4.67
CA ASN A 92 -2.45 -12.03 3.39
C ASN A 92 -2.90 -12.88 2.19
N ARG A 93 -4.12 -13.45 2.24
CA ARG A 93 -4.69 -14.25 1.15
C ARG A 93 -5.66 -13.41 0.33
N PHE A 94 -5.70 -13.64 -0.98
CA PHE A 94 -6.71 -13.03 -1.84
C PHE A 94 -8.10 -13.56 -1.51
N VAL A 95 -9.07 -12.66 -1.37
CA VAL A 95 -10.46 -13.00 -1.08
C VAL A 95 -11.28 -12.84 -2.36
N PRO A 96 -11.89 -13.92 -2.88
CA PRO A 96 -12.74 -13.86 -4.06
C PRO A 96 -13.83 -12.80 -3.93
N ASN A 97 -14.08 -12.08 -5.02
CA ASN A 97 -15.13 -11.06 -5.12
C ASN A 97 -15.71 -11.06 -6.54
N LEU A 98 -16.89 -10.45 -6.70
CA LEU A 98 -17.66 -10.47 -7.95
C LEU A 98 -16.92 -9.83 -9.14
N LEU A 99 -15.96 -8.94 -8.88
CA LEU A 99 -15.17 -8.27 -9.92
C LEU A 99 -13.88 -9.03 -10.29
N ASN A 100 -13.56 -10.12 -9.57
CA ASN A 100 -12.25 -10.78 -9.62
C ASN A 100 -11.09 -9.77 -9.50
N ARG A 101 -11.28 -8.73 -8.67
CA ARG A 101 -10.35 -7.60 -8.50
C ARG A 101 -9.70 -7.68 -7.13
N TYR A 102 -8.39 -7.88 -7.09
CA TYR A 102 -7.60 -7.97 -5.85
C TYR A 102 -6.62 -6.80 -5.69
N CYS A 103 -6.50 -5.97 -6.73
CA CYS A 103 -5.69 -4.76 -6.71
C CYS A 103 -6.26 -3.68 -7.64
N VAL A 104 -5.83 -2.45 -7.37
CA VAL A 104 -5.94 -1.31 -8.29
C VAL A 104 -4.53 -0.76 -8.57
N SER A 105 -4.35 -0.12 -9.72
CA SER A 105 -3.07 0.39 -10.21
C SER A 105 -3.26 1.62 -11.09
N ASP A 106 -2.16 2.27 -11.49
CA ASP A 106 -2.17 3.27 -12.57
C ASP A 106 -2.66 2.73 -13.92
N ARG A 107 -2.77 1.41 -14.07
CA ARG A 107 -3.30 0.73 -15.27
C ARG A 107 -4.76 0.32 -15.13
N SER A 108 -5.39 0.60 -14.00
CA SER A 108 -6.78 0.18 -13.72
C SER A 108 -7.84 1.12 -14.27
N GLY A 109 -7.44 2.21 -14.96
CA GLY A 109 -8.39 3.19 -15.50
C GLY A 109 -9.08 4.00 -14.40
N LEU A 110 -8.34 4.36 -13.34
CA LEU A 110 -8.85 5.18 -12.24
C LEU A 110 -9.37 6.52 -12.78
N VAL A 111 -10.53 6.92 -12.29
CA VAL A 111 -11.21 8.16 -12.66
C VAL A 111 -10.79 9.25 -11.66
N PRO A 112 -10.13 10.33 -12.12
CA PRO A 112 -9.80 11.44 -11.24
C PRO A 112 -11.05 12.26 -10.89
N ASN A 113 -11.02 12.88 -9.73
CA ASN A 113 -11.97 13.91 -9.31
C ASN A 113 -11.80 15.19 -10.13
N ALA A 114 -12.76 16.12 -10.01
CA ALA A 114 -12.76 17.37 -10.77
C ALA A 114 -11.52 18.25 -10.50
N ASP A 115 -10.91 18.15 -9.31
CA ASP A 115 -9.69 18.86 -8.94
C ASP A 115 -8.40 18.12 -9.36
N GLY A 116 -8.51 16.95 -9.97
CA GLY A 116 -7.39 16.09 -10.36
C GLY A 116 -6.88 15.16 -9.26
N SER A 117 -7.49 15.16 -8.07
CA SER A 117 -7.23 14.14 -7.04
C SER A 117 -7.78 12.77 -7.46
N VAL A 118 -7.39 11.72 -6.76
CA VAL A 118 -7.90 10.36 -6.98
C VAL A 118 -8.26 9.74 -5.64
N ASP A 119 -9.54 9.39 -5.48
CA ASP A 119 -10.01 8.60 -4.34
C ASP A 119 -10.00 7.12 -4.69
N ILE A 120 -9.43 6.29 -3.82
CA ILE A 120 -9.55 4.83 -3.88
C ILE A 120 -10.47 4.37 -2.75
N TYR A 121 -11.55 3.70 -3.11
CA TYR A 121 -12.55 3.21 -2.17
C TYR A 121 -12.24 1.78 -1.74
N LEU A 122 -12.19 1.54 -0.44
CA LEU A 122 -11.88 0.26 0.20
C LEU A 122 -13.11 -0.19 0.98
N GLN A 123 -14.00 -0.91 0.29
CA GLN A 123 -15.36 -1.17 0.80
C GLN A 123 -15.79 -2.58 0.48
N ASN A 124 -16.56 -3.22 1.37
CA ASN A 124 -17.13 -4.55 1.08
C ASN A 124 -18.26 -4.46 0.05
N THR A 125 -19.08 -3.42 0.15
CA THR A 125 -20.14 -3.11 -0.82
C THR A 125 -19.63 -2.12 -1.85
N ALA A 126 -20.10 -2.24 -3.10
CA ALA A 126 -19.73 -1.31 -4.17
C ALA A 126 -20.16 0.13 -3.83
N PRO A 127 -19.25 1.11 -3.90
CA PRO A 127 -19.61 2.51 -3.80
C PRO A 127 -20.25 2.95 -5.12
N ALA A 128 -21.56 3.22 -5.09
CA ALA A 128 -22.33 3.54 -6.29
C ALA A 128 -21.74 4.74 -7.04
N GLY A 129 -21.46 4.55 -8.34
CA GLY A 129 -20.86 5.58 -9.20
C GLY A 129 -19.34 5.72 -9.09
N HIS A 130 -18.69 4.93 -8.24
CA HIS A 130 -17.24 4.96 -8.00
C HIS A 130 -16.57 3.59 -8.25
N GLU A 131 -17.23 2.71 -9.01
CA GLU A 131 -16.80 1.32 -9.23
C GLU A 131 -15.44 1.23 -9.93
N ALA A 132 -15.06 2.23 -10.74
CA ALA A 132 -13.74 2.30 -11.38
C ALA A 132 -12.60 2.40 -10.36
N ASN A 133 -12.83 3.11 -9.24
CA ASN A 133 -11.83 3.36 -8.21
C ASN A 133 -11.98 2.45 -6.98
N TRP A 134 -12.90 1.49 -7.05
CA TRP A 134 -13.21 0.60 -5.95
C TRP A 134 -12.28 -0.63 -5.91
N LEU A 135 -11.74 -0.91 -4.73
CA LEU A 135 -11.05 -2.14 -4.38
C LEU A 135 -11.89 -2.93 -3.37
N PRO A 136 -12.52 -4.05 -3.77
CA PRO A 136 -13.44 -4.81 -2.92
C PRO A 136 -12.77 -5.36 -1.66
N ALA A 137 -13.32 -5.02 -0.50
CA ALA A 137 -12.88 -5.50 0.80
C ALA A 137 -13.60 -6.78 1.24
N PRO A 138 -12.92 -7.71 1.95
CA PRO A 138 -13.62 -8.80 2.60
C PRO A 138 -14.46 -8.28 3.77
N ALA A 139 -15.50 -9.00 4.18
CA ALA A 139 -16.33 -8.62 5.33
C ALA A 139 -15.54 -8.63 6.68
N GLY A 140 -14.41 -9.33 6.71
CA GLY A 140 -13.52 -9.41 7.88
C GLY A 140 -12.38 -8.39 7.84
N ASN A 141 -11.38 -8.63 8.68
CA ASN A 141 -10.17 -7.80 8.71
C ASN A 141 -9.34 -8.02 7.45
N PHE A 142 -8.74 -6.94 6.97
CA PHE A 142 -7.92 -6.95 5.76
C PHE A 142 -6.60 -6.21 5.97
N ILE A 143 -5.67 -6.49 5.07
CA ILE A 143 -4.40 -5.78 4.98
C ILE A 143 -4.20 -5.26 3.56
N LEU A 144 -3.42 -4.19 3.46
CA LEU A 144 -3.08 -3.57 2.20
C LEU A 144 -1.58 -3.60 1.97
N TRP A 145 -1.23 -3.67 0.69
CA TRP A 145 0.11 -3.53 0.19
C TRP A 145 0.14 -2.54 -0.95
N LEU A 146 0.82 -1.42 -0.77
CA LEU A 146 1.20 -0.55 -1.87
C LEU A 146 2.58 -0.97 -2.36
N ARG A 147 2.71 -1.21 -3.66
CA ARG A 147 3.96 -1.58 -4.32
C ARG A 147 4.23 -0.58 -5.43
N VAL A 148 5.44 -0.06 -5.50
CA VAL A 148 5.84 0.88 -6.54
C VAL A 148 7.10 0.32 -7.20
N TYR A 149 7.03 0.11 -8.51
CA TYR A 149 8.11 -0.47 -9.31
C TYR A 149 8.83 0.63 -10.07
N MET A 150 10.17 0.58 -10.06
CA MET A 150 11.01 1.68 -10.54
C MET A 150 10.59 3.05 -9.94
N PRO A 151 10.56 3.18 -8.59
CA PRO A 151 10.01 4.37 -7.94
C PRO A 151 10.78 5.65 -8.32
N GLY A 152 10.04 6.75 -8.40
CA GLY A 152 10.59 8.07 -8.71
C GLY A 152 11.41 8.67 -7.56
N ALA A 153 12.09 9.79 -7.85
CA ALA A 153 13.03 10.44 -6.93
C ALA A 153 12.42 10.77 -5.56
N ALA A 154 11.17 11.25 -5.50
CA ALA A 154 10.52 11.57 -4.23
C ALA A 154 10.39 10.35 -3.29
N ILE A 155 10.17 9.15 -3.82
CA ILE A 155 10.17 7.91 -3.02
C ILE A 155 11.60 7.54 -2.62
N LEU A 156 12.54 7.57 -3.56
CA LEU A 156 13.94 7.18 -3.32
C LEU A 156 14.63 8.09 -2.30
N ASN A 157 14.26 9.37 -2.26
CA ASN A 157 14.75 10.36 -1.31
C ASN A 157 13.99 10.32 0.03
N GLY A 158 12.93 9.51 0.15
CA GLY A 158 12.13 9.39 1.37
C GLY A 158 11.16 10.54 1.64
N GLU A 159 10.84 11.34 0.63
CA GLU A 159 9.95 12.51 0.71
C GLU A 159 8.48 12.13 0.50
N TYR A 160 8.23 11.07 -0.28
CA TYR A 160 6.88 10.57 -0.56
C TYR A 160 6.24 9.94 0.67
N LYS A 161 5.02 10.37 0.98
CA LYS A 161 4.20 9.82 2.06
C LYS A 161 2.89 9.32 1.48
N VAL A 162 2.59 8.04 1.70
CA VAL A 162 1.29 7.48 1.34
C VAL A 162 0.21 8.20 2.16
N PRO A 163 -0.90 8.65 1.55
CA PRO A 163 -2.01 9.24 2.30
C PRO A 163 -2.56 8.27 3.35
N PRO A 164 -3.12 8.78 4.45
CA PRO A 164 -3.81 7.95 5.42
C PRO A 164 -5.03 7.30 4.79
N ILE A 165 -5.39 6.11 5.29
CA ILE A 165 -6.70 5.53 5.05
C ILE A 165 -7.66 6.17 6.05
N VAL A 166 -8.81 6.63 5.58
CA VAL A 166 -9.82 7.30 6.40
C VAL A 166 -11.12 6.53 6.33
N GLU A 167 -11.72 6.21 7.48
CA GLU A 167 -13.06 5.64 7.55
C GLU A 167 -14.10 6.67 7.08
N VAL A 168 -15.04 6.23 6.24
CA VAL A 168 -16.18 7.00 5.76
C VAL A 168 -17.37 6.67 6.66
N SER A 169 -18.00 7.72 7.20
CA SER A 169 -19.20 7.62 8.05
C SER A 169 -20.48 7.34 7.26
#